data_AF-A0A2K0VWR2-F1
#
_entry.id   AF-A0A2K0VWR2-F1
#
_cell.length_a   1.000
_cell.length_b   1.000
_cell.length_c   1.000
_cell.angle_alpha   90.00
_cell.angle_beta   90.00
_cell.angle_gamma   90.00
#
_symmetry.space_group_name_H-M   'P 1'
#
loop_
_entity.id
_entity.type
_entity.pdbx_description
1 polymer ?
#
loop_
_entity_poly.entity_id
_entity_poly.type
_entity_poly.pdbx_seq_one_letter_code
_entity_poly.pdbx_strand_id
1 'polypeptide(L)'
;MQGLAHLINGPTIPYNMKARITTQESFPNPPLESWFMPPTTDQSVIANNEYIYRRLCIIRRRTADVHSPLLKVALYESKQDGVLYKNITQCRIYPGLRDPDPFITDARIDYGIFFEPREDSSLYSAIKAFKARNENNRVAHVQLTDERDTPLAISIETKNPKSTGGGVAGPAQLGTWVRAHFRHLESLPRANPDNLPMLPIIFVNGADWRVDFAQRTPDKLIIWESIQIGFTDSSHGCYATLQRLAGWCRDEYAPWWEKALAGLEGPV
;
A
#
# COMPACT_ATOMS: atom_id res chain seq x y z
N MET A 1 13.91 -28.08 1.89
CA MET A 1 12.61 -28.19 2.57
C MET A 1 12.45 -27.19 3.73
N GLN A 2 13.45 -26.97 4.60
CA GLN A 2 13.35 -25.96 5.68
C GLN A 2 13.07 -24.52 5.18
N GLY A 3 13.72 -24.05 4.10
CA GLY A 3 13.44 -22.72 3.52
C GLY A 3 12.03 -22.54 2.95
N LEU A 4 11.39 -23.62 2.48
CA LEU A 4 10.00 -23.60 1.99
C LEU A 4 9.00 -23.43 3.14
N ALA A 5 9.26 -24.05 4.30
CA ALA A 5 8.43 -23.87 5.49
C ALA A 5 8.49 -22.43 6.04
N HIS A 6 9.63 -21.75 5.93
CA HIS A 6 9.78 -20.33 6.29
C HIS A 6 9.12 -19.36 5.30
N LEU A 7 8.78 -19.80 4.09
CA LEU A 7 8.02 -19.00 3.11
C LEU A 7 6.56 -18.84 3.54
N ILE A 8 6.02 -19.88 4.19
CA ILE A 8 4.64 -19.95 4.68
C ILE A 8 4.55 -19.38 6.11
N ASN A 9 5.55 -19.64 6.94
CA ASN A 9 5.58 -19.30 8.37
C ASN A 9 6.58 -18.18 8.72
N GLY A 10 6.98 -17.37 7.75
CA GLY A 10 7.89 -16.24 7.98
C GLY A 10 7.30 -15.24 8.99
N PRO A 11 8.15 -14.42 9.66
CA PRO A 11 7.68 -13.44 10.62
C PRO A 11 6.59 -12.57 10.00
N THR A 12 5.43 -12.59 10.63
CA THR A 12 4.27 -11.78 10.27
C THR A 12 4.38 -10.39 10.87
N ILE A 13 3.52 -9.47 10.42
CA ILE A 13 3.25 -8.21 11.13
C ILE A 13 2.96 -8.59 12.60
N PRO A 14 3.80 -8.21 13.58
CA PRO A 14 3.74 -8.76 14.93
C PRO A 14 2.41 -8.48 15.63
N TYR A 15 1.81 -9.49 16.27
CA TYR A 15 0.54 -9.36 16.99
C TYR A 15 0.56 -8.26 18.08
N ASN A 16 1.72 -8.07 18.73
CA ASN A 16 1.91 -6.98 19.70
C ASN A 16 1.78 -5.58 19.07
N MET A 17 1.96 -5.42 17.75
CA MET A 17 1.69 -4.16 17.07
C MET A 17 0.19 -3.90 16.96
N LYS A 18 -0.60 -4.93 16.64
CA LYS A 18 -2.06 -4.82 16.70
C LYS A 18 -2.50 -4.32 18.07
N ALA A 19 -1.94 -4.90 19.14
CA ALA A 19 -2.20 -4.45 20.50
C ALA A 19 -1.82 -2.97 20.69
N ARG A 20 -0.64 -2.52 20.24
CA ARG A 20 -0.25 -1.10 20.33
C ARG A 20 -1.20 -0.16 19.57
N ILE A 21 -1.58 -0.50 18.33
CA ILE A 21 -2.49 0.30 17.50
C ILE A 21 -3.89 0.38 18.13
N THR A 22 -4.38 -0.73 18.68
CA THR A 22 -5.76 -0.84 19.18
C THR A 22 -5.95 -0.39 20.63
N THR A 23 -4.89 -0.42 21.46
CA THR A 23 -4.98 -0.08 22.88
C THR A 23 -4.63 1.38 23.19
N GLN A 24 -3.82 2.04 22.35
CA GLN A 24 -3.34 3.39 22.63
C GLN A 24 -4.25 4.50 22.07
N GLU A 25 -5.07 4.19 21.06
CA GLU A 25 -5.95 5.15 20.42
C GLU A 25 -7.29 4.45 20.11
N SER A 26 -8.41 5.05 20.47
CA SER A 26 -9.76 4.50 20.24
C SER A 26 -10.01 4.36 18.74
N PHE A 27 -9.77 3.17 18.21
CA PHE A 27 -9.67 2.93 16.77
C PHE A 27 -11.05 2.70 16.13
N PRO A 28 -11.50 3.54 15.17
CA PRO A 28 -12.82 3.35 14.55
C PRO A 28 -12.91 2.14 13.59
N ASN A 29 -11.83 1.76 12.89
CA ASN A 29 -11.72 0.55 12.03
C ASN A 29 -10.45 -0.30 12.25
N PRO A 30 -10.27 -0.98 13.39
CA PRO A 30 -8.99 -1.57 13.76
C PRO A 30 -8.51 -2.57 12.71
N PRO A 31 -7.19 -2.63 12.42
CA PRO A 31 -6.68 -3.54 11.41
C PRO A 31 -7.03 -5.00 11.76
N LEU A 32 -7.52 -5.73 10.74
CA LEU A 32 -8.07 -7.08 10.92
C LEU A 32 -6.99 -8.08 11.39
N GLU A 33 -7.40 -9.12 12.12
CA GLU A 33 -6.48 -10.22 12.54
C GLU A 33 -5.75 -10.86 11.37
N SER A 34 -6.38 -10.93 10.20
CA SER A 34 -5.80 -11.46 8.96
C SER A 34 -4.52 -10.73 8.52
N TRP A 35 -4.29 -9.49 8.98
CA TRP A 35 -3.06 -8.76 8.69
C TRP A 35 -1.87 -9.31 9.49
N PHE A 36 -2.13 -9.84 10.69
CA PHE A 36 -1.12 -10.18 11.70
C PHE A 36 -0.91 -11.70 11.84
N MET A 37 -1.86 -12.53 11.39
CA MET A 37 -1.82 -13.98 11.55
C MET A 37 -1.11 -14.71 10.39
N PRO A 38 -0.49 -15.90 10.64
CA PRO A 38 0.01 -16.77 9.58
C PRO A 38 -1.16 -17.30 8.72
N PRO A 39 -0.92 -17.66 7.44
CA PRO A 39 -1.99 -18.16 6.58
C PRO A 39 -2.48 -19.52 7.11
N THR A 40 -3.78 -19.79 7.01
CA THR A 40 -4.30 -21.14 7.19
C THR A 40 -3.70 -22.06 6.13
N THR A 41 -3.13 -23.18 6.57
CA THR A 41 -2.47 -24.20 5.73
C THR A 41 -3.46 -24.87 4.79
N ASP A 42 -3.61 -24.33 3.58
CA ASP A 42 -4.25 -25.02 2.46
C ASP A 42 -3.17 -25.77 1.64
N GLN A 43 -3.38 -27.06 1.41
CA GLN A 43 -2.40 -27.98 0.82
C GLN A 43 -2.19 -27.75 -0.69
N SER A 44 -3.08 -27.01 -1.36
CA SER A 44 -2.97 -26.64 -2.78
C SER A 44 -1.81 -25.66 -3.09
N VAL A 45 -1.26 -24.99 -2.08
CA VAL A 45 -0.18 -23.98 -2.21
C VAL A 45 1.21 -24.61 -2.38
N ILE A 46 1.37 -25.91 -2.07
CA ILE A 46 2.67 -26.58 -1.85
C ILE A 46 3.52 -26.73 -3.13
N ALA A 47 2.91 -26.95 -4.31
CA ALA A 47 3.66 -27.08 -5.58
C ALA A 47 4.14 -25.72 -6.15
N ASN A 48 3.37 -24.66 -5.92
CA ASN A 48 3.71 -23.29 -6.35
C ASN A 48 4.89 -22.72 -5.54
N ASN A 49 5.01 -23.14 -4.28
CA ASN A 49 6.06 -22.71 -3.36
C ASN A 49 7.47 -23.06 -3.83
N GLU A 50 7.70 -24.18 -4.51
CA GLU A 50 9.04 -24.53 -5.02
C GLU A 50 9.45 -23.63 -6.20
N TYR A 51 8.52 -23.33 -7.12
CA TYR A 51 8.75 -22.39 -8.21
C TYR A 51 9.05 -20.98 -7.67
N ILE A 52 8.21 -20.49 -6.75
CA ILE A 52 8.38 -19.18 -6.11
C ILE A 52 9.71 -19.12 -5.36
N TYR A 53 10.05 -20.14 -4.58
CA TYR A 53 11.32 -20.23 -3.87
C TYR A 53 12.53 -20.17 -4.83
N ARG A 54 12.49 -20.94 -5.93
CA ARG A 54 13.54 -20.90 -6.97
C ARG A 54 13.65 -19.51 -7.59
N ARG A 55 12.53 -18.85 -7.88
CA ARG A 55 12.50 -17.48 -8.43
C ARG A 55 13.08 -16.45 -7.46
N LEU A 56 12.74 -16.52 -6.18
CA LEU A 56 13.30 -15.66 -5.13
C LEU A 56 14.81 -15.87 -4.99
N CYS A 57 15.29 -17.11 -5.04
CA CYS A 57 16.73 -17.41 -5.04
C CYS A 57 17.46 -16.82 -6.26
N ILE A 58 16.83 -16.83 -7.44
CA ILE A 58 17.38 -16.25 -8.67
C ILE A 58 17.48 -14.73 -8.57
N ILE A 59 16.43 -14.06 -8.09
CA ILE A 59 16.42 -12.60 -7.88
C ILE A 59 17.57 -12.21 -6.96
N ARG A 60 17.71 -12.90 -5.82
CA ARG A 60 18.78 -12.65 -4.85
C ARG A 60 20.19 -12.75 -5.45
N ARG A 61 20.39 -13.63 -6.45
CA ARG A 61 21.71 -13.89 -7.05
C ARG A 61 22.05 -12.97 -8.22
N ARG A 62 21.07 -12.33 -8.86
CA ARG A 62 21.25 -11.71 -10.19
C ARG A 62 21.07 -10.20 -10.25
N THR A 63 20.49 -9.55 -9.25
CA THR A 63 20.20 -8.11 -9.35
C THR A 63 20.76 -7.33 -8.17
N ALA A 64 21.47 -6.23 -8.47
CA ALA A 64 21.82 -5.21 -7.48
C ALA A 64 20.57 -4.38 -7.08
N ASP A 65 19.58 -4.32 -7.97
CA ASP A 65 18.23 -3.78 -7.71
C ASP A 65 17.23 -4.94 -7.52
N VAL A 66 16.94 -5.22 -6.27
CA VAL A 66 16.12 -6.34 -5.80
C VAL A 66 14.65 -5.98 -5.58
N HIS A 67 14.31 -4.69 -5.57
CA HIS A 67 13.01 -4.23 -5.08
C HIS A 67 11.90 -4.49 -6.09
N SER A 68 12.06 -4.01 -7.33
CA SER A 68 11.08 -4.23 -8.39
C SER A 68 10.91 -5.72 -8.75
N PRO A 69 11.97 -6.55 -8.86
CA PRO A 69 11.80 -7.98 -9.07
C PRO A 69 11.04 -8.70 -7.94
N LEU A 70 11.26 -8.32 -6.68
CA LEU A 70 10.55 -8.90 -5.55
C LEU A 70 9.06 -8.52 -5.58
N LEU A 71 8.74 -7.25 -5.80
CA LEU A 71 7.35 -6.78 -5.99
C LEU A 71 6.67 -7.54 -7.12
N LYS A 72 7.37 -7.75 -8.24
CA LYS A 72 6.85 -8.51 -9.38
C LYS A 72 6.48 -9.94 -9.03
N VAL A 73 7.33 -10.65 -8.30
CA VAL A 73 7.06 -12.04 -7.90
C VAL A 73 5.96 -12.08 -6.82
N ALA A 74 6.02 -11.16 -5.86
CA ALA A 74 5.08 -11.11 -4.75
C ALA A 74 3.68 -10.65 -5.13
N LEU A 75 3.48 -9.98 -6.26
CA LEU A 75 2.15 -9.51 -6.70
C LEU A 75 1.72 -10.14 -8.03
N TYR A 76 2.45 -11.15 -8.51
CA TYR A 76 2.18 -11.77 -9.82
C TYR A 76 0.77 -12.35 -9.91
N GLU A 77 0.36 -13.12 -8.91
CA GLU A 77 -0.96 -13.77 -8.87
C GLU A 77 -2.05 -12.77 -8.51
N SER A 78 -1.77 -11.87 -7.56
CA SER A 78 -2.70 -10.82 -7.11
C SER A 78 -3.14 -9.88 -8.23
N LYS A 79 -2.39 -9.82 -9.34
CA LYS A 79 -2.80 -9.07 -10.55
C LYS A 79 -4.12 -9.58 -11.13
N GLN A 80 -4.40 -10.88 -11.04
CA GLN A 80 -5.66 -11.44 -11.52
C GLN A 80 -6.86 -10.94 -10.69
N ASP A 81 -6.59 -10.54 -9.46
CA ASP A 81 -7.56 -9.96 -8.54
C ASP A 81 -7.51 -8.41 -8.50
N GLY A 82 -6.87 -7.79 -9.50
CA GLY A 82 -6.79 -6.34 -9.62
C GLY A 82 -5.68 -5.66 -8.83
N VAL A 83 -4.86 -6.38 -8.06
CA VAL A 83 -3.76 -5.76 -7.30
C VAL A 83 -2.47 -5.76 -8.09
N LEU A 84 -1.92 -4.58 -8.36
CA LEU A 84 -0.71 -4.41 -9.17
C LEU A 84 0.20 -3.33 -8.58
N TYR A 85 1.49 -3.34 -8.95
CA TYR A 85 2.41 -2.28 -8.57
C TYR A 85 2.85 -1.46 -9.78
N LYS A 86 3.15 -0.17 -9.56
CA LYS A 86 3.70 0.74 -10.58
C LYS A 86 4.90 1.49 -10.00
N ASN A 87 5.89 1.79 -10.85
CA ASN A 87 6.89 2.81 -10.53
C ASN A 87 6.25 4.19 -10.74
N ILE A 88 6.34 5.04 -9.73
CA ILE A 88 5.75 6.38 -9.70
C ILE A 88 6.77 7.45 -9.25
N THR A 89 8.07 7.16 -9.32
CA THR A 89 9.16 8.09 -8.94
C THR A 89 9.04 9.47 -9.61
N GLN A 90 8.50 9.50 -10.83
CA GLN A 90 8.31 10.74 -11.61
C GLN A 90 6.94 11.39 -11.43
N CYS A 91 5.99 10.71 -10.78
CA CYS A 91 4.67 11.27 -10.50
C CYS A 91 4.74 12.38 -9.43
N ARG A 92 3.77 13.28 -9.46
CA ARG A 92 3.64 14.40 -8.52
C ARG A 92 2.26 14.38 -7.89
N ILE A 93 2.16 14.95 -6.70
CA ILE A 93 0.88 15.20 -6.06
C ILE A 93 0.13 16.24 -6.88
N TYR A 94 -1.17 16.02 -7.11
CA TYR A 94 -2.03 17.00 -7.77
C TYR A 94 -2.00 18.34 -7.01
N PRO A 95 -1.90 19.50 -7.70
CA PRO A 95 -1.77 20.80 -7.03
C PRO A 95 -2.82 21.08 -5.95
N GLY A 96 -4.09 20.73 -6.20
CA GLY A 96 -5.19 20.94 -5.23
C GLY A 96 -5.15 20.04 -3.99
N LEU A 97 -4.24 19.06 -3.95
CA LEU A 97 -4.06 18.12 -2.83
C LEU A 97 -2.74 18.35 -2.08
N ARG A 98 -1.90 19.27 -2.57
CA ARG A 98 -0.63 19.64 -1.93
C ARG A 98 -0.88 20.34 -0.60
N ASP A 99 0.19 20.44 0.19
CA ASP A 99 0.12 21.28 1.38
C ASP A 99 -0.06 22.75 0.99
N PRO A 100 -0.99 23.48 1.62
CA PRO A 100 -1.18 24.90 1.33
C PRO A 100 0.00 25.75 1.79
N ASP A 101 0.83 25.27 2.73
CA ASP A 101 2.03 25.97 3.16
C ASP A 101 3.08 25.98 2.02
N PRO A 102 3.43 27.15 1.46
CA PRO A 102 4.38 27.25 0.36
C PRO A 102 5.82 26.87 0.74
N PHE A 103 6.13 26.78 2.04
CA PHE A 103 7.44 26.36 2.53
C PHE A 103 7.59 24.83 2.58
N ILE A 104 6.49 24.08 2.44
CA ILE A 104 6.53 22.62 2.38
C ILE A 104 6.82 22.17 0.95
N THR A 105 7.96 21.48 0.77
CA THR A 105 8.38 20.97 -0.53
C THR A 105 7.50 19.83 -1.01
N ASP A 106 7.32 19.74 -2.34
CA ASP A 106 6.58 18.64 -2.96
C ASP A 106 7.23 17.29 -2.67
N ALA A 107 6.42 16.31 -2.31
CA ALA A 107 6.88 14.98 -1.95
C ALA A 107 6.75 14.00 -3.12
N ARG A 108 7.64 13.02 -3.14
CA ARG A 108 7.67 11.94 -4.12
C ARG A 108 7.80 10.60 -3.41
N ILE A 109 7.36 9.55 -4.10
CA ILE A 109 7.55 8.15 -3.68
C ILE A 109 7.96 7.32 -4.90
N ASP A 110 8.64 6.20 -4.69
CA ASP A 110 9.20 5.42 -5.79
C ASP A 110 8.21 4.46 -6.45
N TYR A 111 7.45 3.72 -5.64
CA TYR A 111 6.46 2.77 -6.13
C TYR A 111 5.13 2.93 -5.40
N GLY A 112 4.07 2.44 -6.04
CA GLY A 112 2.76 2.30 -5.42
C GLY A 112 2.16 0.93 -5.74
N ILE A 113 1.42 0.36 -4.78
CA ILE A 113 0.49 -0.74 -5.03
C ILE A 113 -0.89 -0.13 -5.24
N PHE A 114 -1.51 -0.53 -6.34
CA PHE A 114 -2.77 -0.03 -6.84
C PHE A 114 -3.80 -1.15 -6.88
N PHE A 115 -5.06 -0.76 -6.76
CA PHE A 115 -6.19 -1.64 -7.05
C PHE A 115 -6.82 -1.22 -8.39
N GLU A 116 -6.94 -2.16 -9.31
CA GLU A 116 -7.63 -2.03 -10.59
C GLU A 116 -8.95 -2.80 -10.49
N PRO A 117 -10.08 -2.11 -10.31
CA PRO A 117 -11.36 -2.78 -10.21
C PRO A 117 -11.69 -3.50 -11.52
N ARG A 118 -12.24 -4.69 -11.42
CA ARG A 118 -12.69 -5.45 -12.59
C ARG A 118 -13.79 -4.69 -13.32
N GLU A 119 -13.80 -4.72 -14.65
CA GLU A 119 -14.77 -3.96 -15.47
C GLU A 119 -16.23 -4.33 -15.17
N ASP A 120 -16.47 -5.57 -14.73
CA ASP A 120 -17.79 -6.11 -14.35
C ASP A 120 -18.20 -5.77 -12.90
N SER A 121 -17.36 -5.05 -12.15
CA SER A 121 -17.63 -4.73 -10.74
C SER A 121 -18.46 -3.45 -10.54
N SER A 122 -19.20 -3.40 -9.44
CA SER A 122 -19.89 -2.21 -8.94
C SER A 122 -18.92 -1.04 -8.71
N LEU A 123 -17.75 -1.31 -8.13
CA LEU A 123 -16.73 -0.28 -7.91
C LEU A 123 -16.21 0.33 -9.22
N TYR A 124 -16.00 -0.46 -10.27
CA TYR A 124 -15.63 0.07 -11.58
C TYR A 124 -16.69 1.05 -12.10
N SER A 125 -17.97 0.65 -12.04
CA SER A 125 -19.09 1.49 -12.46
C SER A 125 -19.19 2.78 -11.62
N ALA A 126 -19.01 2.68 -10.30
CA ALA A 126 -19.02 3.82 -9.39
C ALA A 126 -17.87 4.81 -9.67
N ILE A 127 -16.66 4.32 -9.96
CA ILE A 127 -15.51 5.16 -10.36
C ILE A 127 -15.80 5.87 -11.68
N LYS A 128 -16.35 5.18 -12.69
CA LYS A 128 -16.70 5.82 -13.96
C LYS A 128 -17.76 6.91 -13.79
N ALA A 129 -18.81 6.63 -13.01
CA ALA A 129 -19.83 7.62 -12.68
C ALA A 129 -19.25 8.82 -11.92
N PHE A 130 -18.37 8.57 -10.94
CA PHE A 130 -17.67 9.62 -10.21
C PHE A 130 -16.84 10.49 -11.15
N LYS A 131 -16.04 9.90 -12.04
CA LYS A 131 -15.22 10.62 -13.02
C LYS A 131 -16.04 11.45 -14.01
N ALA A 132 -17.19 10.94 -14.44
CA ALA A 132 -18.06 11.65 -15.39
C ALA A 132 -18.70 12.92 -14.82
N ARG A 133 -18.84 13.03 -13.49
CA ARG A 133 -19.46 14.19 -12.83
C ARG A 133 -18.59 15.44 -12.83
N ASN A 134 -17.26 15.29 -12.83
CA ASN A 134 -16.32 16.41 -12.82
C ASN A 134 -14.96 15.95 -13.33
N GLU A 135 -14.39 16.66 -14.31
CA GLU A 135 -13.06 16.39 -14.86
C GLU A 135 -11.94 16.41 -13.79
N ASN A 136 -12.16 17.14 -12.70
CA ASN A 136 -11.23 17.22 -11.58
C ASN A 136 -11.33 16.05 -10.62
N ASN A 137 -12.35 15.18 -10.72
CA ASN A 137 -12.45 13.98 -9.91
C ASN A 137 -11.28 13.04 -10.26
N ARG A 138 -10.57 12.59 -9.22
CA ARG A 138 -9.39 11.72 -9.33
C ARG A 138 -9.64 10.42 -8.58
N VAL A 139 -8.94 9.37 -8.95
CA VAL A 139 -8.95 8.10 -8.22
C VAL A 139 -7.68 7.91 -7.40
N ALA A 140 -6.71 8.82 -7.54
CA ALA A 140 -5.46 8.83 -6.79
C ALA A 140 -5.04 10.27 -6.51
N HIS A 141 -4.27 10.50 -5.45
CA HIS A 141 -3.75 11.83 -5.12
C HIS A 141 -2.59 12.28 -6.02
N VAL A 142 -2.16 11.42 -6.96
CA VAL A 142 -0.97 11.58 -7.79
C VAL A 142 -1.29 11.59 -9.28
N GLN A 143 -0.50 12.35 -10.03
CA GLN A 143 -0.54 12.43 -11.49
C GLN A 143 0.09 11.18 -12.11
N LEU A 144 -0.71 10.13 -12.29
CA LEU A 144 -0.28 8.92 -12.99
C LEU A 144 -0.09 9.20 -14.48
N THR A 145 0.99 8.66 -15.05
CA THR A 145 1.33 8.86 -16.47
C THR A 145 0.40 8.13 -17.43
N ASP A 146 -0.25 7.07 -16.97
CA ASP A 146 -1.18 6.26 -17.76
C ASP A 146 -2.64 6.73 -17.62
N GLU A 147 -2.89 7.73 -16.79
CA GLU A 147 -4.22 8.28 -16.45
C GLU A 147 -5.27 7.21 -16.09
N ARG A 148 -4.83 6.02 -15.67
CA ARG A 148 -5.74 4.92 -15.38
C ARG A 148 -6.57 5.22 -14.14
N ASP A 149 -7.80 4.72 -14.17
CA ASP A 149 -8.75 4.76 -13.07
C ASP A 149 -8.42 3.70 -11.99
N THR A 150 -7.17 3.68 -11.55
CA THR A 150 -6.63 2.73 -10.56
C THR A 150 -6.31 3.46 -9.26
N PRO A 151 -7.11 3.27 -8.18
CA PRO A 151 -6.77 3.81 -6.88
C PRO A 151 -5.41 3.37 -6.35
N LEU A 152 -4.64 4.33 -5.84
CA LEU A 152 -3.39 4.07 -5.12
C LEU A 152 -3.74 3.61 -3.70
N ALA A 153 -3.28 2.42 -3.30
CA ALA A 153 -3.60 1.83 -2.01
C ALA A 153 -2.42 1.92 -1.03
N ILE A 154 -1.22 1.50 -1.46
CA ILE A 154 -0.02 1.44 -0.60
C ILE A 154 1.12 2.17 -1.28
N SER A 155 1.77 3.06 -0.55
CA SER A 155 2.96 3.79 -1.04
C SER A 155 4.23 3.06 -0.63
N ILE A 156 5.23 3.02 -1.51
CA ILE A 156 6.52 2.36 -1.29
C ILE A 156 7.65 3.35 -1.55
N GLU A 157 8.37 3.71 -0.49
CA GLU A 157 9.57 4.53 -0.56
C GLU A 157 10.82 3.65 -0.57
N THR A 158 11.79 3.95 -1.44
CA THR A 158 13.09 3.31 -1.42
C THR A 158 14.19 4.33 -1.13
N LYS A 159 15.08 4.01 -0.20
CA LYS A 159 16.25 4.83 0.13
C LYS A 159 17.54 4.07 -0.12
N ASN A 160 18.50 4.81 -0.66
CA ASN A 160 19.87 4.35 -0.78
C ASN A 160 20.60 4.56 0.55
N PRO A 161 21.17 3.51 1.18
CA PRO A 161 21.89 3.62 2.46
C PRO A 161 23.09 4.57 2.42
N LYS A 162 23.63 4.81 1.22
CA LYS A 162 24.77 5.71 0.98
C LYS A 162 24.38 7.19 0.89
N SER A 163 23.09 7.53 0.95
CA SER A 163 22.64 8.92 0.96
C SER A 163 22.73 9.48 2.39
N THR A 164 23.73 10.33 2.64
CA THR A 164 24.14 10.88 3.95
C THR A 164 23.19 11.90 4.58
N GLY A 165 21.92 11.97 4.18
CA GLY A 165 20.96 13.00 4.63
C GLY A 165 19.69 12.51 5.34
N GLY A 166 19.58 11.21 5.64
CA GLY A 166 18.30 10.52 5.89
C GLY A 166 17.59 10.75 7.23
N GLY A 167 18.15 11.51 8.18
CA GLY A 167 17.65 11.52 9.56
C GLY A 167 16.36 12.30 9.80
N VAL A 168 16.16 13.45 9.14
CA VAL A 168 15.04 14.38 9.44
C VAL A 168 14.18 14.71 8.21
N ALA A 169 14.77 14.74 7.00
CA ALA A 169 14.04 15.07 5.77
C ALA A 169 13.12 13.94 5.27
N GLY A 170 13.44 12.69 5.61
CA GLY A 170 12.68 11.50 5.20
C GLY A 170 11.27 11.42 5.77
N PRO A 171 11.10 11.53 7.10
CA PRO A 171 9.77 11.54 7.73
C PRO A 171 8.90 12.71 7.28
N ALA A 172 9.49 13.88 7.03
CA ALA A 172 8.76 15.06 6.56
C ALA A 172 8.20 14.87 5.13
N GLN A 173 9.02 14.36 4.21
CA GLN A 173 8.57 14.05 2.83
C GLN A 173 7.45 12.99 2.83
N LEU A 174 7.62 11.91 3.60
CA LEU A 174 6.59 10.89 3.72
C LEU A 174 5.30 11.47 4.33
N GLY A 175 5.41 12.29 5.37
CA GLY A 175 4.27 12.99 5.96
C GLY A 175 3.51 13.86 4.96
N THR A 176 4.22 14.62 4.12
CA THR A 176 3.60 15.43 3.06
C THR A 176 2.87 14.55 2.04
N TRP A 177 3.48 13.44 1.62
CA TRP A 177 2.87 12.49 0.69
C TRP A 177 1.58 11.88 1.24
N VAL A 178 1.64 11.41 2.49
CA VAL A 178 0.52 10.76 3.17
C VAL A 178 -0.60 11.75 3.47
N ARG A 179 -0.29 13.00 3.85
CA ARG A 179 -1.31 14.06 3.99
C ARG A 179 -2.08 14.26 2.70
N ALA A 180 -1.41 14.33 1.57
CA ALA A 180 -2.07 14.46 0.28
C ALA A 180 -2.95 13.25 -0.06
N HIS A 181 -2.51 12.04 0.31
CA HIS A 181 -3.33 10.83 0.16
C HIS A 181 -4.61 10.94 1.00
N PHE A 182 -4.52 11.30 2.28
CA PHE A 182 -5.72 11.46 3.12
C PHE A 182 -6.64 12.60 2.64
N ARG A 183 -6.10 13.76 2.23
CA ARG A 183 -6.91 14.84 1.64
C ARG A 183 -7.70 14.35 0.43
N HIS A 184 -7.11 13.47 -0.36
CA HIS A 184 -7.82 12.86 -1.48
C HIS A 184 -8.95 11.94 -1.03
N LEU A 185 -8.69 11.05 -0.07
CA LEU A 185 -9.71 10.17 0.48
C LEU A 185 -10.87 10.96 1.13
N GLU A 186 -10.55 12.03 1.87
CA GLU A 186 -11.51 12.97 2.47
C GLU A 186 -12.37 13.70 1.41
N SER A 187 -11.84 13.91 0.21
CA SER A 187 -12.56 14.58 -0.89
C SER A 187 -13.62 13.71 -1.57
N LEU A 188 -13.69 12.41 -1.26
CA LEU A 188 -14.65 11.51 -1.89
C LEU A 188 -16.07 11.79 -1.37
N PRO A 189 -17.12 11.68 -2.20
CA PRO A 189 -18.45 12.21 -1.90
C PRO A 189 -19.10 11.70 -0.60
N ARG A 190 -18.80 10.46 -0.21
CA ARG A 190 -19.33 9.84 1.02
C ARG A 190 -18.23 9.39 1.97
N ALA A 191 -17.01 9.92 1.83
CA ALA A 191 -15.98 9.68 2.84
C ALA A 191 -16.42 10.26 4.18
N ASN A 192 -16.39 9.42 5.21
CA ASN A 192 -16.55 9.89 6.58
C ASN A 192 -15.15 10.20 7.14
N PRO A 193 -14.84 11.45 7.53
CA PRO A 193 -13.54 11.83 8.09
C PRO A 193 -13.17 11.02 9.35
N ASP A 194 -14.16 10.58 10.12
CA ASP A 194 -13.96 9.76 11.32
C ASP A 194 -13.72 8.28 10.99
N ASN A 195 -13.86 7.90 9.71
CA ASN A 195 -13.85 6.51 9.24
C ASN A 195 -13.01 6.31 7.97
N LEU A 196 -11.90 7.03 7.87
CA LEU A 196 -10.91 6.85 6.81
C LEU A 196 -10.12 5.54 7.02
N PRO A 197 -9.66 4.87 5.94
CA PRO A 197 -8.91 3.65 6.06
C PRO A 197 -7.51 3.97 6.58
N MET A 198 -6.98 3.11 7.45
CA MET A 198 -5.55 3.13 7.74
C MET A 198 -4.77 2.75 6.48
N LEU A 199 -3.69 3.49 6.21
CA LEU A 199 -2.90 3.29 5.00
C LEU A 199 -1.56 2.62 5.36
N PRO A 200 -1.33 1.37 4.90
CA PRO A 200 0.00 0.78 4.95
C PRO A 200 0.98 1.57 4.07
N ILE A 201 2.22 1.66 4.52
CA ILE A 201 3.32 2.31 3.80
C ILE A 201 4.52 1.38 3.89
N ILE A 202 5.14 1.07 2.76
CA ILE A 202 6.34 0.25 2.72
C ILE A 202 7.54 1.19 2.63
N PHE A 203 8.52 0.97 3.49
CA PHE A 203 9.79 1.66 3.48
C PHE A 203 10.91 0.66 3.26
N VAL A 204 11.75 0.92 2.27
CA VAL A 204 12.87 0.06 1.92
C VAL A 204 14.16 0.86 2.00
N ASN A 205 15.09 0.47 2.86
CA ASN A 205 16.39 1.13 3.00
C ASN A 205 17.52 0.14 2.75
N GLY A 206 18.10 0.18 1.55
CA GLY A 206 19.04 -0.85 1.12
C GLY A 206 18.39 -2.24 1.18
N ALA A 207 18.89 -3.12 2.04
CA ALA A 207 18.30 -4.44 2.20
C ALA A 207 17.09 -4.46 3.15
N ASP A 208 16.91 -3.45 4.00
CA ASP A 208 15.91 -3.44 5.06
C ASP A 208 14.51 -3.12 4.54
N TRP A 209 13.53 -3.97 4.84
CA TRP A 209 12.12 -3.71 4.52
C TRP A 209 11.31 -3.51 5.78
N ARG A 210 10.53 -2.44 5.78
CA ARG A 210 9.66 -2.06 6.88
C ARG A 210 8.26 -1.72 6.38
N VAL A 211 7.25 -2.00 7.19
CA VAL A 211 5.89 -1.48 6.98
C VAL A 211 5.56 -0.54 8.12
N ASP A 212 5.17 0.68 7.76
CA ASP A 212 4.61 1.68 8.65
C ASP A 212 3.11 1.81 8.34
N PHE A 213 2.35 2.41 9.25
CA PHE A 213 0.93 2.66 9.04
C PHE A 213 0.59 4.10 9.30
N ALA A 214 -0.12 4.72 8.37
CA ALA A 214 -0.63 6.06 8.56
C ALA A 214 -2.11 6.05 8.89
N GLN A 215 -2.49 6.94 9.80
CA GLN A 215 -3.85 7.12 10.27
C GLN A 215 -4.17 8.61 10.32
N ARG A 216 -5.34 8.95 9.79
CA ARG A 216 -5.96 10.25 10.00
C ARG A 216 -6.97 10.14 11.13
N THR A 217 -6.72 10.84 12.24
CA THR A 217 -7.72 11.12 13.28
C THR A 217 -8.38 12.46 12.97
N PRO A 218 -9.46 12.86 13.66
CA PRO A 218 -10.08 14.17 13.46
C PRO A 218 -9.07 15.33 13.63
N ASP A 219 -8.17 15.20 14.59
CA ASP A 219 -7.23 16.24 15.02
C ASP A 219 -5.84 16.15 14.39
N LYS A 220 -5.33 14.95 14.09
CA LYS A 220 -3.94 14.75 13.66
C LYS A 220 -3.77 13.70 12.56
N LEU A 221 -2.61 13.74 11.92
CA LEU A 221 -2.09 12.64 11.13
C LEU A 221 -1.03 11.93 11.98
N ILE A 222 -1.18 10.63 12.17
CA ILE A 222 -0.23 9.79 12.89
C ILE A 222 0.41 8.84 11.88
N ILE A 223 1.75 8.79 11.87
CA ILE A 223 2.49 7.72 11.20
C ILE A 223 3.05 6.83 12.30
N TRP A 224 2.46 5.65 12.42
CA TRP A 224 2.91 4.59 13.31
C TRP A 224 4.15 3.95 12.69
N GLU A 225 5.30 4.47 13.08
CA GLU A 225 6.57 3.94 12.61
C GLU A 225 6.79 2.51 13.14
N SER A 226 7.23 1.69 12.20
CA SER A 226 7.95 0.42 12.33
C SER A 226 7.16 -0.88 12.45
N ILE A 227 7.46 -1.75 11.47
CA ILE A 227 7.72 -3.19 11.62
C ILE A 227 8.81 -3.59 10.61
N GLN A 228 9.95 -4.12 11.04
CA GLN A 228 10.87 -4.79 10.12
C GLN A 228 10.19 -6.09 9.61
N ILE A 229 9.78 -6.10 8.34
CA ILE A 229 9.05 -7.23 7.72
C ILE A 229 9.98 -8.21 6.99
N GLY A 230 11.25 -7.85 6.91
CA GLY A 230 12.29 -8.72 6.43
C GLY A 230 13.49 -7.93 5.94
N PHE A 231 14.47 -8.69 5.52
CA PHE A 231 15.63 -8.19 4.82
C PHE A 231 15.57 -8.75 3.40
N THR A 232 16.11 -8.02 2.44
CA THR A 232 16.17 -8.44 1.04
C THR A 232 16.91 -9.77 0.88
N ASP A 233 17.93 -10.01 1.72
CA ASP A 233 18.68 -11.27 1.76
C ASP A 233 17.88 -12.44 2.39
N SER A 234 16.78 -12.13 3.09
CA SER A 234 15.75 -13.01 3.65
C SER A 234 14.34 -12.67 3.10
N SER A 235 14.21 -12.62 1.76
CA SER A 235 13.04 -12.17 0.99
C SER A 235 11.70 -12.88 1.24
N HIS A 236 11.67 -13.89 2.10
CA HIS A 236 10.48 -14.69 2.40
C HIS A 236 9.46 -13.89 3.22
N GLY A 237 9.91 -13.18 4.26
CA GLY A 237 9.05 -12.31 5.07
C GLY A 237 8.47 -11.15 4.25
N CYS A 238 9.30 -10.55 3.39
CA CYS A 238 8.85 -9.50 2.47
C CYS A 238 7.80 -10.02 1.47
N TYR A 239 8.03 -11.18 0.85
CA TYR A 239 7.07 -11.81 -0.06
C TYR A 239 5.72 -12.08 0.63
N ALA A 240 5.76 -12.72 1.79
CA ALA A 240 4.55 -13.09 2.53
C ALA A 240 3.78 -11.86 3.04
N THR A 241 4.50 -10.79 3.41
CA THR A 241 3.86 -9.53 3.82
C THR A 241 3.22 -8.81 2.63
N LEU A 242 3.91 -8.74 1.48
CA LEU A 242 3.37 -8.15 0.25
C LEU A 242 2.09 -8.85 -0.22
N GLN A 243 2.02 -10.18 -0.10
CA GLN A 243 0.82 -10.96 -0.41
C GLN A 243 -0.36 -10.60 0.52
N ARG A 244 -0.11 -10.37 1.81
CA ARG A 244 -1.15 -9.92 2.76
C ARG A 244 -1.62 -8.51 2.47
N LEU A 245 -0.68 -7.62 2.19
CA LEU A 245 -0.98 -6.25 1.80
C LEU A 245 -1.80 -6.21 0.49
N ALA A 246 -1.56 -7.16 -0.43
CA ALA A 246 -2.43 -7.35 -1.57
C ALA A 246 -3.84 -7.80 -1.16
N GLY A 247 -3.96 -8.73 -0.21
CA GLY A 247 -5.25 -9.08 0.40
C GLY A 247 -5.98 -7.87 0.96
N TRP A 248 -5.30 -7.04 1.77
CA TRP A 248 -5.86 -5.80 2.30
C TRP A 248 -6.40 -4.86 1.21
N CYS A 249 -5.68 -4.70 0.09
CA CYS A 249 -6.15 -3.88 -1.03
C CYS A 249 -7.50 -4.36 -1.56
N ARG A 250 -7.72 -5.68 -1.63
CA ARG A 250 -8.95 -6.29 -2.15
C ARG A 250 -10.06 -6.33 -1.13
N ASP A 251 -9.74 -6.74 0.08
CA ASP A 251 -10.74 -7.17 1.06
C ASP A 251 -11.20 -6.01 1.95
N GLU A 252 -10.45 -4.91 1.99
CA GLU A 252 -10.77 -3.74 2.81
C GLU A 252 -10.72 -2.43 2.05
N TYR A 253 -9.64 -2.17 1.31
CA TYR A 253 -9.50 -0.88 0.62
C TYR A 253 -10.52 -0.71 -0.51
N ALA A 254 -10.71 -1.73 -1.35
CA ALA A 254 -11.70 -1.69 -2.43
C ALA A 254 -13.15 -1.56 -1.90
N PRO A 255 -13.62 -2.36 -0.91
CA PRO A 255 -14.93 -2.16 -0.30
C PRO A 255 -15.12 -0.80 0.37
N TRP A 256 -14.05 -0.22 0.94
CA TRP A 256 -14.10 1.15 1.48
C TRP A 256 -14.34 2.16 0.36
N TRP A 257 -13.61 2.04 -0.75
CA TRP A 257 -13.79 2.90 -1.93
C TRP A 257 -15.20 2.81 -2.51
N GLU A 258 -15.74 1.59 -2.59
CA GLU A 258 -17.10 1.36 -3.06
C GLU A 258 -18.13 2.09 -2.19
N LYS A 259 -17.97 2.04 -0.87
CA LYS A 259 -18.83 2.80 0.07
C LYS A 259 -18.65 4.32 -0.09
N ALA A 260 -17.42 4.79 -0.25
CA ALA A 260 -17.11 6.21 -0.42
C ALA A 260 -17.69 6.80 -1.72
N LEU A 261 -17.93 5.95 -2.72
CA LEU A 261 -18.55 6.29 -4.00
C LEU A 261 -20.00 5.79 -4.15
N ALA A 262 -20.58 5.20 -3.11
CA ALA A 262 -21.90 4.58 -3.20
C ALA A 262 -22.99 5.60 -3.57
N GLY A 263 -24.01 5.15 -4.32
CA GLY A 263 -25.15 5.99 -4.67
C GLY A 263 -24.85 7.14 -5.64
N LEU A 264 -23.72 7.06 -6.36
CA LEU A 264 -23.43 7.92 -7.51
C LEU A 264 -24.11 7.41 -8.80
N GLU A 265 -24.90 6.35 -8.72
CA GLU A 265 -25.71 5.81 -9.81
C GLU A 265 -26.86 6.78 -10.15
N GLY A 266 -26.79 7.39 -11.34
CA GLY A 266 -27.81 8.30 -11.86
C GLY A 266 -27.20 9.34 -12.81
N PRO A 267 -27.92 9.79 -13.86
CA PRO A 267 -27.43 10.84 -14.73
C PRO A 267 -27.28 12.17 -13.96
N VAL A 268 -26.28 12.95 -14.38
CA VAL A 268 -26.05 14.35 -13.96
C VAL A 268 -27.18 15.24 -14.47
#